data_AF-A0AB39N0Y4-F1
#
_entry.id   AF-A0AB39N0Y4-F1
#
_cell.length_a   1.000
_cell.length_b   1.000
_cell.length_c   1.000
_cell.angle_alpha   90.00
_cell.angle_beta   90.00
_cell.angle_gamma   90.00
#
_symmetry.space_group_name_H-M   'P 1'
#
loop_
_entity.id
_entity.type
_entity.pdbx_description
1 polymer ?
#
loop_
_entity_poly.entity_id
_entity_poly.type
_entity_poly.pdbx_seq_one_letter_code
_entity_poly.pdbx_strand_id
1 'polypeptide(L)'
;MAEDDRHEKAARSFLSCAAEVARLLDLGTGADMPEDRRARHLAHAVRKPLLESAGLSEEFFAPLMAAAVYDPDPSFCRWFVEPAVYAFGRRRVLTALLGYLRTGTEAERAGAKRAWYCAHVPLRADRSPAYAPDGSRDPALDETRDVADEWRQATDAQQRELAATRDCNES
;
A
#
# COMPACT_ATOMS: atom_id res chain seq x y z
N MET A 1 18.73 -21.37 -30.16
CA MET A 1 17.73 -21.59 -29.09
C MET A 1 17.99 -20.52 -28.05
N ALA A 2 17.24 -19.43 -28.10
CA ALA A 2 17.22 -18.44 -27.03
C ALA A 2 16.01 -18.81 -26.18
N GLU A 3 16.28 -19.35 -24.99
CA GLU A 3 15.24 -19.67 -24.03
C GLU A 3 14.61 -18.37 -23.56
N ASP A 4 13.29 -18.38 -23.70
CA ASP A 4 12.34 -17.34 -23.45
C ASP A 4 12.25 -17.10 -21.94
N ASP A 5 13.10 -16.20 -21.42
CA ASP A 5 13.11 -15.79 -20.02
C ASP A 5 11.96 -14.81 -19.72
N ARG A 6 10.76 -15.16 -20.20
CA ARG A 6 9.50 -14.61 -19.72
C ARG A 6 9.16 -15.36 -18.43
N HIS A 7 9.84 -14.98 -17.36
CA HIS A 7 9.18 -14.96 -16.05
C HIS A 7 8.05 -13.93 -16.17
N GLU A 8 6.94 -14.36 -16.77
CA GLU A 8 5.66 -13.69 -16.71
C GLU A 8 5.33 -13.59 -15.23
N LYS A 9 5.73 -12.45 -14.64
CA LYS A 9 5.62 -12.18 -13.22
C LYS A 9 4.16 -12.33 -12.88
N ALA A 10 3.80 -13.48 -12.30
CA ALA A 10 2.40 -13.82 -12.02
C ALA A 10 1.73 -12.60 -11.39
N ALA A 11 0.59 -12.20 -11.96
CA ALA A 11 -0.09 -10.99 -11.55
C ALA A 11 -0.28 -11.03 -10.03
N ARG A 12 0.27 -10.03 -9.32
CA ARG A 12 0.14 -9.96 -7.86
C ARG A 12 -1.34 -9.92 -7.50
N SER A 13 -1.71 -10.73 -6.51
CA SER A 13 -3.04 -10.74 -5.91
C SER A 13 -2.97 -10.27 -4.45
N PHE A 14 -4.10 -9.84 -3.89
CA PHE A 14 -4.17 -9.47 -2.48
C PHE A 14 -3.65 -10.58 -1.56
N LEU A 15 -4.04 -11.84 -1.84
CA LEU A 15 -3.56 -13.00 -1.09
C LEU A 15 -2.03 -13.11 -1.12
N SER A 16 -1.42 -12.99 -2.30
CA SER A 16 0.04 -13.08 -2.44
C SER A 16 0.76 -11.99 -1.64
N CYS A 17 0.25 -10.76 -1.68
CA CYS A 17 0.82 -9.63 -0.94
C CYS A 17 0.64 -9.80 0.59
N ALA A 18 -0.54 -10.22 1.06
CA ALA A 18 -0.78 -10.48 2.47
C ALA A 18 0.09 -11.63 3.00
N ALA A 19 0.32 -12.66 2.19
CA ALA A 19 1.20 -13.78 2.52
C ALA A 19 2.68 -13.36 2.57
N GLU A 20 3.14 -12.45 1.71
CA GLU A 20 4.49 -11.86 1.80
C GLU A 20 4.71 -11.18 3.16
N VAL A 21 3.76 -10.34 3.60
CA VAL A 21 3.84 -9.66 4.90
C VAL A 21 3.81 -10.66 6.06
N ALA A 22 2.93 -11.67 5.99
CA ALA A 22 2.85 -12.71 7.02
C ALA A 22 4.14 -13.51 7.15
N ARG A 23 4.82 -13.82 6.03
CA ARG A 23 6.11 -14.53 6.04
C ARG A 23 7.21 -13.72 6.72
N LEU A 24 7.25 -12.40 6.51
CA LEU A 24 8.23 -11.54 7.18
C LEU A 24 8.02 -11.47 8.71
N LEU A 25 6.81 -11.81 9.18
CA LEU A 25 6.48 -11.90 10.61
C LEU A 25 6.55 -13.33 11.16
N ASP A 26 7.05 -14.29 10.35
CA ASP A 26 7.04 -15.72 10.67
C ASP A 26 5.65 -16.27 11.03
N LEU A 27 4.59 -15.71 10.43
CA LEU A 27 3.22 -16.16 10.62
C LEU A 27 2.86 -17.24 9.60
N GLY A 28 2.27 -18.33 10.09
CA GLY A 28 1.80 -19.44 9.26
C GLY A 28 0.73 -18.99 8.25
N THR A 29 0.79 -19.53 7.03
CA THR A 29 -0.08 -19.05 5.93
C THR A 29 -1.46 -19.68 5.87
N GLY A 30 -1.81 -20.63 6.74
CA GLY A 30 -3.14 -21.27 6.82
C GLY A 30 -3.61 -21.89 5.49
N ALA A 31 -3.17 -23.12 5.19
CA ALA A 31 -3.34 -23.73 3.86
C ALA A 31 -4.78 -24.18 3.52
N ASP A 32 -5.64 -24.44 4.52
CA ASP A 32 -6.93 -25.12 4.32
C ASP A 32 -8.15 -24.18 4.15
N MET A 33 -7.95 -22.95 3.68
CA MET A 33 -9.01 -21.94 3.54
C MET A 33 -9.20 -21.45 2.09
N PRO A 34 -10.44 -21.10 1.67
CA PRO A 34 -10.68 -20.38 0.43
C PRO A 34 -9.84 -19.09 0.35
N GLU A 35 -9.35 -18.74 -0.84
CA GLU A 35 -8.35 -17.67 -1.03
C GLU A 35 -8.73 -16.33 -0.39
N ASP A 36 -9.97 -15.85 -0.59
CA ASP A 36 -10.43 -14.57 -0.02
C ASP A 36 -10.45 -14.59 1.51
N ARG A 37 -10.91 -15.72 2.09
CA ARG A 37 -10.93 -15.90 3.55
C ARG A 37 -9.51 -15.99 4.09
N ARG A 38 -8.62 -16.67 3.37
CA ARG A 38 -7.20 -16.78 3.71
C ARG A 38 -6.52 -15.42 3.68
N ALA A 39 -6.75 -14.62 2.64
CA ALA A 39 -6.17 -13.29 2.50
C ALA A 39 -6.63 -12.37 3.64
N ARG A 40 -7.93 -12.36 3.96
CA ARG A 40 -8.45 -11.57 5.08
C ARG A 40 -7.98 -12.08 6.44
N HIS A 41 -7.85 -13.40 6.61
CA HIS A 41 -7.28 -14.00 7.82
C HIS A 41 -5.84 -13.56 8.04
N LEU A 42 -5.00 -13.61 7.00
CA LEU A 42 -3.62 -13.13 7.06
C LEU A 42 -3.56 -11.63 7.35
N ALA A 43 -4.35 -10.81 6.64
CA ALA A 43 -4.43 -9.38 6.88
C ALA A 43 -4.81 -9.04 8.34
N HIS A 44 -5.72 -9.81 8.93
CA HIS A 44 -6.08 -9.65 10.33
C HIS A 44 -4.94 -10.07 11.27
N ALA A 45 -4.28 -11.20 10.98
CA ALA A 45 -3.20 -11.75 11.80
C ALA A 45 -1.96 -10.85 11.85
N VAL A 46 -1.58 -10.23 10.73
CA VAL A 46 -0.38 -9.36 10.65
C VAL A 46 -0.58 -8.00 11.31
N ARG A 47 -1.83 -7.52 11.42
CA ARG A 47 -2.13 -6.13 11.81
C ARG A 47 -1.57 -5.77 13.19
N LYS A 48 -1.83 -6.61 14.19
CA LYS A 48 -1.41 -6.32 15.57
C LYS A 48 0.13 -6.35 15.72
N PRO A 49 0.84 -7.39 15.25
CA PRO A 49 2.31 -7.41 15.26
C PRO A 49 2.96 -6.20 14.58
N LEU A 50 2.42 -5.77 13.43
CA LEU A 50 2.95 -4.60 12.71
C LEU A 50 2.84 -3.29 13.50
N LEU A 51 1.75 -3.10 14.25
CA LEU A 51 1.51 -1.89 15.03
C LEU A 51 2.28 -1.88 16.36
N GLU A 52 2.45 -3.04 16.97
CA GLU A 52 3.19 -3.20 18.23
C GLU A 52 4.71 -3.16 18.03
N SER A 53 5.19 -3.31 16.80
CA SER A 53 6.62 -3.22 16.52
C SER A 53 7.14 -1.79 16.73
N ALA A 54 8.21 -1.65 17.50
CA ALA A 54 8.89 -0.36 17.73
C ALA A 54 9.54 0.21 16.47
N GLY A 55 9.81 -0.64 15.48
CA GLY A 55 10.27 -0.30 14.13
C GLY A 55 10.12 -1.49 13.21
N LEU A 56 10.05 -1.26 11.90
CA LEU A 56 10.04 -2.33 10.90
C LEU A 56 11.33 -2.27 10.08
N SER A 57 11.85 -3.46 9.75
CA SER A 57 12.95 -3.61 8.80
C SER A 57 12.51 -3.10 7.43
N GLU A 58 13.47 -2.64 6.62
CA GLU A 58 13.19 -2.04 5.31
C GLU A 58 12.54 -3.02 4.32
N GLU A 59 12.75 -4.32 4.52
CA GLU A 59 12.11 -5.39 3.74
C GLU A 59 10.58 -5.39 3.82
N PHE A 60 9.99 -4.77 4.85
CA PHE A 60 8.53 -4.66 5.01
C PHE A 60 7.91 -3.62 4.10
N PHE A 61 8.66 -2.60 3.65
CA PHE A 61 8.05 -1.45 2.99
C PHE A 61 7.32 -1.87 1.69
N ALA A 62 8.00 -2.57 0.79
CA ALA A 62 7.41 -2.96 -0.48
C ALA A 62 6.22 -3.94 -0.33
N PRO A 63 6.31 -5.01 0.50
CA PRO A 63 5.16 -5.89 0.77
C PRO A 63 3.96 -5.17 1.40
N LEU A 64 4.17 -4.24 2.33
CA LEU A 64 3.08 -3.45 2.93
C LEU A 64 2.40 -2.56 1.89
N MET A 65 3.17 -1.87 1.04
CA MET A 65 2.62 -1.04 -0.02
C MET A 65 1.84 -1.88 -1.03
N ALA A 66 2.37 -3.04 -1.42
CA ALA A 66 1.66 -3.95 -2.31
C ALA A 66 0.36 -4.48 -1.67
N ALA A 67 0.39 -4.91 -0.41
CA ALA A 67 -0.81 -5.38 0.29
C ALA A 67 -1.88 -4.28 0.42
N ALA A 68 -1.49 -3.03 0.68
CA ALA A 68 -2.38 -1.89 0.71
C ALA A 68 -3.04 -1.61 -0.65
N VAL A 69 -2.27 -1.62 -1.73
CA VAL A 69 -2.75 -1.32 -3.09
C VAL A 69 -3.66 -2.43 -3.62
N TYR A 70 -3.30 -3.69 -3.39
CA TYR A 70 -4.06 -4.82 -3.90
C TYR A 70 -5.27 -5.21 -3.02
N ASP A 71 -5.45 -4.67 -1.81
CA ASP A 71 -6.65 -4.94 -1.00
C ASP A 71 -7.91 -4.46 -1.74
N PRO A 72 -8.86 -5.37 -2.05
CA PRO A 72 -10.09 -5.00 -2.75
C PRO A 72 -11.03 -4.15 -1.89
N ASP A 73 -10.87 -4.16 -0.55
CA ASP A 73 -11.75 -3.45 0.37
C ASP A 73 -11.17 -2.09 0.81
N PRO A 74 -11.84 -0.96 0.49
CA PRO A 74 -11.39 0.37 0.89
C PRO A 74 -11.25 0.55 2.40
N SER A 75 -12.02 -0.17 3.20
CA SER A 75 -12.03 -0.03 4.67
C SER A 75 -10.83 -0.72 5.33
N PHE A 76 -10.27 -1.74 4.67
CA PHE A 76 -9.24 -2.60 5.25
C PHE A 76 -7.84 -2.36 4.70
N CYS A 77 -7.68 -1.68 3.55
CA CYS A 77 -6.35 -1.29 3.07
C CYS A 77 -5.55 -0.48 4.13
N ARG A 78 -6.27 0.22 5.03
CA ARG A 78 -5.72 0.87 6.22
C ARG A 78 -4.86 -0.06 7.10
N TRP A 79 -5.16 -1.35 7.18
CA TRP A 79 -4.42 -2.30 8.02
C TRP A 79 -2.95 -2.47 7.60
N PHE A 80 -2.61 -2.09 6.37
CA PHE A 80 -1.23 -2.08 5.86
C PHE A 80 -0.68 -0.65 5.75
N VAL A 81 -1.52 0.31 5.37
CA VAL A 81 -1.12 1.72 5.26
C VAL A 81 -0.75 2.31 6.62
N GLU A 82 -1.56 2.07 7.65
CA GLU A 82 -1.34 2.60 8.99
C GLU A 82 0.04 2.17 9.56
N PRO A 83 0.40 0.88 9.62
CA PRO A 83 1.74 0.48 10.06
C PRO A 83 2.86 0.99 9.14
N ALA A 84 2.63 1.10 7.83
CA ALA A 84 3.63 1.66 6.92
C ALA A 84 3.92 3.15 7.22
N VAL A 85 2.89 3.95 7.51
CA VAL A 85 3.07 5.35 7.92
C VAL A 85 3.76 5.43 9.28
N TYR A 86 3.39 4.57 10.22
CA TYR A 86 4.05 4.47 11.52
C TYR A 86 5.55 4.19 11.36
N ALA A 87 5.94 3.17 10.61
CA ALA A 87 7.33 2.76 10.48
C ALA A 87 8.18 3.63 9.54
N PHE A 88 7.63 4.12 8.42
CA PHE A 88 8.44 4.62 7.29
C PHE A 88 8.24 6.09 6.92
N GLY A 89 7.29 6.80 7.54
CA GLY A 89 6.99 8.18 7.12
C GLY A 89 5.78 8.28 6.22
N ARG A 90 4.89 9.26 6.50
CA ARG A 90 3.78 9.55 5.60
C ARG A 90 4.27 9.97 4.23
N ARG A 91 5.31 10.81 4.17
CA ARG A 91 5.92 11.28 2.93
C ARG A 91 6.33 10.12 2.01
N ARG A 92 6.98 9.11 2.58
CA ARG A 92 7.46 7.94 1.83
C ARG A 92 6.31 7.08 1.31
N VAL A 93 5.30 6.83 2.16
CA VAL A 93 4.09 6.09 1.78
C VAL A 93 3.37 6.80 0.63
N LEU A 94 3.13 8.12 0.74
CA LEU A 94 2.49 8.89 -0.32
C LEU A 94 3.30 8.89 -1.61
N THR A 95 4.63 8.97 -1.53
CA THR A 95 5.51 8.92 -2.71
C THR A 95 5.38 7.57 -3.43
N ALA A 96 5.32 6.46 -2.69
CA ALA A 96 5.11 5.14 -3.28
C ALA A 96 3.72 5.02 -3.94
N LEU A 97 2.67 5.52 -3.29
CA LEU A 97 1.32 5.55 -3.88
C LEU A 97 1.26 6.40 -5.15
N LEU A 98 1.95 7.53 -5.18
CA LEU A 98 2.10 8.36 -6.38
C LEU A 98 2.79 7.60 -7.53
N GLY A 99 3.79 6.76 -7.20
CA GLY A 99 4.39 5.83 -8.15
C GLY A 99 3.36 4.88 -8.78
N TYR A 100 2.57 4.20 -7.95
CA TYR A 100 1.47 3.34 -8.43
C TYR A 100 0.44 4.11 -9.26
N LEU A 101 0.12 5.34 -8.89
CA LEU A 101 -0.80 6.18 -9.67
C LEU A 101 -0.26 6.48 -11.07
N ARG A 102 1.04 6.77 -11.19
CA ARG A 102 1.67 7.14 -12.47
C ARG A 102 1.89 5.94 -13.38
N THR A 103 2.48 4.87 -12.85
CA THR A 103 3.02 3.77 -13.64
C THR A 103 2.29 2.44 -13.48
N GLY A 104 1.37 2.35 -12.50
CA GLY A 104 0.64 1.12 -12.23
C GLY A 104 -0.41 0.81 -13.29
N THR A 105 -0.84 -0.45 -13.29
CA THR A 105 -2.04 -0.94 -13.97
C THR A 105 -3.31 -0.26 -13.44
N GLU A 106 -4.44 -0.36 -14.14
CA GLU A 106 -5.72 0.20 -13.68
C GLU A 106 -6.13 -0.30 -12.28
N ALA A 107 -5.89 -1.58 -11.99
CA ALA A 107 -6.14 -2.16 -10.67
C ALA A 107 -5.25 -1.51 -9.59
N GLU A 108 -3.96 -1.34 -9.87
CA GLU A 108 -3.01 -0.69 -8.95
C GLU A 108 -3.33 0.80 -8.76
N ARG A 109 -3.70 1.52 -9.83
CA ARG A 109 -4.12 2.93 -9.77
C ARG A 109 -5.37 3.10 -8.90
N ALA A 110 -6.37 2.23 -9.08
CA ALA A 110 -7.57 2.23 -8.25
C ALA A 110 -7.24 1.91 -6.79
N GLY A 111 -6.36 0.94 -6.54
CA GLY A 111 -5.83 0.59 -5.22
C GLY A 111 -5.10 1.74 -4.54
N ALA A 112 -4.20 2.40 -5.26
CA ALA A 112 -3.44 3.53 -4.78
C ALA A 112 -4.34 4.70 -4.37
N LYS A 113 -5.41 4.98 -5.13
CA LYS A 113 -6.41 6.00 -4.77
C LYS A 113 -7.12 5.68 -3.45
N ARG A 114 -7.48 4.42 -3.20
CA ARG A 114 -8.06 3.98 -1.92
C ARG A 114 -7.06 4.14 -0.77
N ALA A 115 -5.84 3.64 -0.96
CA ALA A 115 -4.78 3.70 0.04
C ALA A 115 -4.35 5.14 0.37
N TRP A 116 -4.36 6.04 -0.62
CA TRP A 116 -4.05 7.47 -0.43
C TRP A 116 -4.97 8.14 0.57
N TYR A 117 -6.27 7.82 0.54
CA TYR A 117 -7.23 8.31 1.53
C TYR A 117 -6.89 7.80 2.94
N CYS A 118 -6.61 6.50 3.08
CA CYS A 118 -6.21 5.92 4.37
C CYS A 118 -4.88 6.48 4.90
N ALA A 119 -3.98 6.88 4.00
CA ALA A 119 -2.69 7.47 4.34
C ALA A 119 -2.79 8.90 4.88
N HIS A 120 -3.97 9.50 4.99
CA HIS A 120 -4.20 10.82 5.61
C HIS A 120 -4.88 10.74 6.98
N VAL A 121 -5.20 9.53 7.45
CA VAL A 121 -5.83 9.38 8.76
C VAL A 121 -4.87 9.84 9.88
N PRO A 122 -5.38 10.52 10.94
CA PRO A 122 -4.55 10.94 12.06
C PRO A 122 -3.88 9.76 12.75
N LEU A 123 -2.59 9.93 13.03
CA LEU A 123 -1.79 8.98 13.78
C LEU A 123 -2.01 9.22 15.26
N ARG A 124 -1.97 8.15 16.05
CA ARG A 124 -2.27 8.21 17.47
C ARG A 124 -1.11 7.62 18.26
N ALA A 125 -0.69 8.35 19.28
CA ALA A 125 0.42 7.99 20.16
C ALA A 125 0.20 6.65 20.89
N ASP A 126 -1.05 6.30 21.16
CA ASP A 126 -1.44 5.06 21.86
C ASP A 126 -1.38 3.80 20.97
N ARG A 127 -1.10 3.95 19.66
CA ARG A 127 -1.18 2.85 18.69
C ARG A 127 0.16 2.36 18.17
N SER A 128 1.24 3.07 18.44
CA SER A 128 2.59 2.64 18.08
C SER A 128 3.60 3.26 19.04
N PRO A 129 4.55 2.47 19.58
CA PRO A 129 5.63 2.99 20.41
C PRO A 129 6.43 4.12 19.73
N ALA A 130 6.53 4.11 18.40
CA ALA A 130 7.23 5.14 17.62
C ALA A 130 6.57 6.53 17.72
N TYR A 131 5.34 6.64 18.23
CA TYR A 131 4.57 7.88 18.36
C TYR A 131 4.20 8.18 19.82
N ALA A 132 4.74 7.42 20.76
CA ALA A 132 4.58 7.72 22.17
C ALA A 132 5.17 9.12 22.48
N PRO A 133 4.74 9.78 23.58
CA PRO A 133 5.19 11.14 23.91
C PRO A 133 6.71 11.29 24.10
N ASP A 134 7.42 10.20 24.35
CA ASP A 134 8.88 10.08 24.44
C ASP A 134 9.55 9.70 23.10
N GLY A 135 8.76 9.46 22.06
CA GLY A 135 9.21 9.16 20.71
C GLY A 135 9.86 10.36 20.04
N SER A 136 11.09 10.19 19.56
CA SER A 136 11.79 11.16 18.73
C SER A 136 11.55 10.83 17.25
N ARG A 137 10.47 11.39 16.67
CA ARG A 137 10.21 11.28 15.23
C ARG A 137 10.56 12.59 14.53
N ASP A 138 11.32 12.47 13.44
CA ASP A 138 11.63 13.59 12.56
C ASP A 138 10.35 14.08 11.84
N PRO A 139 9.91 15.34 12.05
CA PRO A 139 8.74 15.90 11.37
C PRO A 139 8.86 15.90 9.85
N ALA A 140 10.07 15.90 9.28
CA ALA A 140 10.29 15.87 7.83
C ALA A 140 9.73 14.59 7.17
N LEU A 141 9.57 13.50 7.94
CA LEU A 141 8.94 12.26 7.47
C LEU A 141 7.46 12.41 7.16
N ASP A 142 6.81 13.45 7.69
CA ASP A 142 5.38 13.69 7.55
C ASP A 142 5.07 15.00 6.78
N GLU A 143 6.08 15.67 6.22
CA GLU A 143 5.90 16.79 5.28
C GLU A 143 5.55 16.25 3.87
N THR A 144 4.37 16.61 3.39
CA THR A 144 3.74 15.99 2.22
C THR A 144 3.24 16.97 1.17
N ARG A 145 3.45 18.28 1.33
CA ARG A 145 2.83 19.28 0.44
C ARG A 145 3.17 19.07 -1.03
N ASP A 146 4.45 18.93 -1.34
CA ASP A 146 4.96 18.65 -2.69
C ASP A 146 4.41 17.34 -3.27
N VAL A 147 4.40 16.25 -2.49
CA VAL A 147 3.86 14.96 -2.94
C VAL A 147 2.35 15.06 -3.20
N ALA A 148 1.62 15.82 -2.39
CA ALA A 148 0.20 16.07 -2.59
C ALA A 148 -0.07 16.93 -3.83
N ASP A 149 0.81 17.88 -4.16
CA ASP A 149 0.71 18.70 -5.36
C ASP A 149 0.93 17.85 -6.62
N GLU A 150 1.97 17.01 -6.60
CA GLU A 150 2.25 16.05 -7.66
C GLU A 150 1.12 15.04 -7.87
N TRP A 151 0.49 14.57 -6.78
CA TRP A 151 -0.67 13.70 -6.87
C TRP A 151 -1.83 14.36 -7.61
N ARG A 152 -2.16 15.63 -7.27
CA ARG A 152 -3.23 16.36 -7.94
C ARG A 152 -2.95 16.52 -9.44
N GLN A 153 -1.72 16.86 -9.80
CA GLN A 153 -1.32 16.96 -11.22
C GLN A 153 -1.46 15.63 -11.95
N ALA A 154 -1.05 14.52 -11.32
CA ALA A 154 -1.15 13.19 -11.91
C ALA A 154 -2.62 12.75 -12.08
N THR A 155 -3.50 13.03 -11.11
CA THR A 155 -4.92 12.71 -11.23
C THR A 155 -5.60 13.53 -12.32
N ASP A 156 -5.28 14.82 -12.44
CA ASP A 156 -5.85 15.69 -13.47
C ASP A 156 -5.43 15.24 -14.88
N ALA A 157 -4.18 14.83 -15.04
CA ALA A 157 -3.66 14.29 -16.31
C ALA A 157 -4.43 13.02 -16.73
N GLN A 158 -4.64 12.07 -15.80
CA GLN A 158 -5.43 10.86 -16.07
C GLN A 158 -6.87 11.18 -16.47
N GLN A 159 -7.51 12.14 -15.81
CA GLN A 159 -8.89 12.52 -16.14
C GLN A 159 -9.00 13.12 -17.56
N ARG A 160 -8.02 13.92 -17.97
CA ARG A 160 -7.98 14.48 -19.33
C ARG A 160 -7.78 13.40 -20.39
N GLU A 161 -6.89 12.45 -20.14
CA GLU A 161 -6.66 11.31 -21.04
C GLU A 161 -7.91 10.43 -21.18
N LEU A 162 -8.59 10.14 -20.06
CA LEU A 162 -9.85 9.40 -20.08
C LEU A 162 -10.98 10.15 -20.79
N ALA A 163 -11.03 11.48 -20.70
CA ALA A 163 -12.01 12.27 -21.44
C ALA A 163 -11.72 12.22 -22.95
N ALA A 164 -10.47 12.42 -23.37
CA ALA A 164 -10.08 12.40 -24.78
C ALA A 164 -10.32 11.04 -25.45
N THR A 165 -10.08 9.94 -24.73
CA THR A 165 -10.32 8.58 -25.24
C THR A 165 -11.81 8.25 -25.40
N ARG A 166 -12.70 8.87 -24.61
CA ARG A 166 -14.15 8.71 -24.77
C ARG A 166 -14.66 9.46 -26.00
N ASP A 167 -14.20 10.69 -26.21
CA ASP A 167 -14.58 11.51 -27.37
C ASP A 167 -14.18 10.85 -28.71
N CYS A 168 -13.05 10.15 -28.76
CA CYS A 168 -12.61 9.40 -29.95
C CYS A 168 -13.38 8.10 -30.22
N ASN A 169 -14.00 7.49 -29.20
CA ASN A 169 -14.81 6.28 -29.37
C ASN A 169 -16.27 6.57 -29.74
N GLU A 170 -16.70 7.83 -29.63
CA GLU A 170 -18.06 8.29 -29.96
C GLU A 170 -18.15 9.00 -31.32
N SER A 171 -17.03 9.11 -32.07
CA SER A 171 -16.93 9.72 -33.41
C SER A 171 -16.78 8.65 -34.50
#